data_AF-A0A7X9DWS1-F1
#
_entry.id   AF-A0A7X9DWS1-F1
#
_cell.length_a   1.000
_cell.length_b   1.000
_cell.length_c   1.000
_cell.angle_alpha   90.00
_cell.angle_beta   90.00
_cell.angle_gamma   90.00
#
_symmetry.space_group_name_H-M   'P 1'
#
loop_
_entity.id
_entity.type
_entity.pdbx_description
1 polymer ?
#
loop_
_entity_poly.entity_id
_entity_poly.type
_entity_poly.pdbx_seq_one_letter_code
_entity_poly.pdbx_strand_id
1 'polypeptide(L)'
;MGSDETFDVDLDAEKIFFDQRWLSRADLAGMLAQRLASMDYNIGRLSLAVEHLDRTLKSAENFSVRLTKETADQLRETARRAGLPPGAMIREAVVSYLVGVALSKLG
;
A
#
# COMPACT_ATOMS: atom_id res chain seq x y z
N MET A 1 -5.47 -8.83 -23.78
CA MET A 1 -4.50 -8.92 -22.67
C MET A 1 -4.39 -7.53 -22.09
N GLY A 2 -5.14 -7.21 -21.04
CA GLY A 2 -4.88 -5.99 -20.28
C GLY A 2 -3.56 -6.23 -19.56
N SER A 3 -2.57 -5.35 -19.74
CA SER A 3 -1.43 -5.31 -18.86
C SER A 3 -1.96 -5.17 -17.43
N ASP A 4 -1.63 -6.10 -16.55
CA ASP A 4 -1.78 -5.89 -15.10
C ASP A 4 -0.89 -4.71 -14.73
N GLU A 5 -1.43 -3.50 -14.89
CA GLU A 5 -0.79 -2.29 -14.42
C GLU A 5 -0.81 -2.39 -12.89
N THR A 6 0.34 -2.77 -12.34
CA THR A 6 0.54 -2.87 -10.90
C THR A 6 0.66 -1.47 -10.34
N PHE A 7 -0.38 -1.02 -9.64
CA PHE A 7 -0.31 0.19 -8.87
C PHE A 7 0.40 -0.06 -7.55
N ASP A 8 1.30 0.84 -7.16
CA ASP A 8 1.88 0.81 -5.82
C ASP A 8 0.87 1.38 -4.80
N VAL A 9 0.69 0.68 -3.69
CA VAL A 9 -0.23 1.08 -2.62
C VAL A 9 0.54 1.27 -1.31
N ASP A 10 0.42 2.46 -0.74
CA ASP A 10 0.78 2.74 0.64
C ASP A 10 -0.41 2.39 1.53
N LEU A 11 -0.31 1.22 2.17
CA LEU A 11 -1.34 0.70 3.08
C LEU A 11 -1.48 1.53 4.35
N ASP A 12 -0.41 2.20 4.81
CA ASP A 12 -0.45 2.98 6.06
C ASP A 12 -1.12 4.34 5.83
N ALA A 13 -0.84 4.97 4.68
CA ALA A 13 -1.44 6.24 4.30
C ALA A 13 -2.78 6.10 3.56
N GLU A 14 -3.17 4.86 3.21
CA GLU A 14 -4.31 4.53 2.35
C GLU A 14 -4.26 5.27 1.00
N LYS A 15 -3.09 5.29 0.38
CA LYS A 15 -2.83 5.99 -0.88
C LYS A 15 -2.35 5.05 -1.98
N ILE A 16 -2.66 5.42 -3.20
CA ILE A 16 -2.15 4.75 -4.41
C ILE A 16 -1.21 5.69 -5.16
N PHE A 17 -0.14 5.16 -5.74
CA PHE A 17 0.72 5.93 -6.62
C PHE A 17 0.10 6.00 -8.02
N PHE A 18 -0.31 7.20 -8.42
CA PHE A 18 -0.99 7.46 -9.68
C PHE A 18 -0.56 8.82 -10.22
N ASP A 19 -0.20 8.89 -11.51
CA ASP A 19 0.29 10.12 -12.17
C ASP A 19 1.41 10.81 -11.37
N GLN A 20 2.43 10.04 -10.96
CA GLN A 20 3.59 10.50 -10.19
C GLN A 20 3.26 11.09 -8.81
N ARG A 21 2.08 10.77 -8.26
CA ARG A 21 1.60 11.31 -6.99
C ARG A 21 0.95 10.23 -6.14
N TRP A 22 1.10 10.35 -4.82
CA TRP A 22 0.35 9.56 -3.87
C TRP A 22 -1.02 10.18 -3.64
N LEU A 23 -2.08 9.48 -4.06
CA LEU A 23 -3.45 9.94 -4.03
C LEU A 23 -4.31 9.06 -3.12
N SER A 24 -5.12 9.70 -2.28
CA SER A 24 -6.12 9.00 -1.47
C SER A 24 -7.37 8.67 -2.31
N ARG A 25 -8.27 7.85 -1.74
CA ARG A 25 -9.60 7.61 -2.33
C ARG A 25 -10.36 8.91 -2.62
N ALA A 26 -10.28 9.88 -1.72
CA ALA A 26 -10.96 11.17 -1.89
C ALA A 26 -10.37 11.98 -3.04
N ASP A 27 -9.04 11.99 -3.18
CA ASP A 27 -8.37 12.68 -4.30
C ASP A 27 -8.78 12.10 -5.65
N LEU A 28 -8.77 10.76 -5.76
CA LEU A 28 -9.16 10.06 -7.00
C LEU A 28 -10.64 10.31 -7.35
N ALA A 29 -11.52 10.27 -6.35
CA ALA A 29 -12.95 10.56 -6.55
C ALA A 29 -13.17 12.01 -7.00
N GLY A 30 -12.44 12.97 -6.43
CA GLY A 30 -12.46 14.36 -6.88
C GLY A 30 -11.99 14.52 -8.33
N MET A 31 -10.91 13.83 -8.71
CA MET A 31 -10.41 13.83 -10.09
C MET A 31 -11.42 13.21 -11.07
N LEU A 32 -12.10 12.12 -10.70
CA LEU A 32 -13.16 11.52 -11.51
C LEU A 32 -14.32 12.49 -11.71
N ALA A 33 -14.80 13.10 -10.63
CA ALA A 33 -15.89 14.07 -10.68
C ALA A 33 -15.54 15.26 -11.59
N GLN A 34 -14.29 15.76 -11.51
CA GLN A 34 -13.81 16.85 -12.36
C GLN A 34 -13.76 16.48 -13.84
N ARG A 35 -13.28 15.28 -14.19
CA ARG A 35 -13.23 14.79 -15.58
C ARG A 35 -14.64 14.61 -16.16
N LEU A 36 -15.54 14.02 -15.38
CA LEU A 36 -16.95 13.87 -15.77
C LEU A 36 -17.65 15.22 -15.98
N ALA A 37 -17.42 16.19 -15.09
CA ALA A 37 -17.98 17.54 -15.20
C ALA A 37 -17.48 18.30 -16.43
N SER A 38 -16.27 17.98 -16.91
CA SER A 38 -15.67 18.58 -18.12
C SER A 38 -15.94 17.78 -19.39
N MET A 39 -16.78 16.74 -19.33
CA MET A 39 -17.04 15.79 -20.44
C MET A 39 -15.75 15.12 -20.97
N ASP A 40 -14.70 15.04 -20.15
CA ASP A 40 -13.51 14.26 -20.42
C ASP A 40 -13.74 12.80 -19.99
N TYR A 41 -14.00 11.95 -20.97
CA TYR A 41 -14.28 10.53 -20.75
C TYR A 41 -13.02 9.66 -20.67
N ASN A 42 -11.82 10.25 -20.71
CA ASN A 42 -10.58 9.52 -20.48
C ASN A 42 -10.38 9.21 -18.99
N ILE A 43 -11.24 8.38 -18.43
CA ILE A 43 -11.26 8.02 -17.00
C ILE A 43 -10.82 6.59 -16.73
N GLY A 44 -10.62 5.76 -17.75
CA GLY A 44 -10.38 4.32 -17.60
C GLY A 44 -9.26 3.97 -16.62
N ARG A 45 -8.07 4.56 -16.78
CA ARG A 45 -6.94 4.32 -15.86
C ARG A 45 -7.22 4.80 -14.44
N LEU A 46 -7.92 5.93 -14.32
CA LEU A 46 -8.29 6.51 -13.02
C LEU A 46 -9.32 5.63 -12.29
N SER A 47 -10.31 5.09 -13.01
CA SER A 47 -11.27 4.11 -12.48
C SER A 47 -10.58 2.84 -12.01
N LEU A 48 -9.63 2.31 -12.78
CA LEU A 48 -8.83 1.14 -12.38
C LEU A 48 -8.02 1.41 -11.09
N ALA A 49 -7.41 2.59 -10.95
CA ALA A 49 -6.69 2.98 -9.75
C ALA A 49 -7.60 3.02 -8.51
N VAL A 50 -8.82 3.56 -8.65
CA VAL A 50 -9.82 3.57 -7.57
C VAL A 50 -10.22 2.15 -7.17
N GLU A 51 -10.56 1.32 -8.15
CA GLU A 51 -10.95 -0.08 -7.91
C GLU A 51 -9.83 -0.88 -7.26
N HIS A 52 -8.59 -0.67 -7.70
CA HIS A 52 -7.41 -1.32 -7.14
C HIS A 52 -7.20 -0.91 -5.69
N LEU A 53 -7.18 0.39 -5.38
CA LEU A 53 -7.03 0.88 -4.01
C LEU A 53 -8.16 0.35 -3.11
N ASP A 54 -9.41 0.39 -3.57
CA ASP A 54 -10.54 -0.11 -2.81
C ASP A 54 -10.44 -1.61 -2.52
N ARG A 55 -10.06 -2.42 -3.52
CA ARG A 55 -9.88 -3.86 -3.36
C ARG A 55 -8.75 -4.17 -2.39
N THR A 56 -7.59 -3.53 -2.56
CA THR A 56 -6.41 -3.75 -1.73
C THR A 56 -6.70 -3.42 -0.27
N LEU A 57 -7.30 -2.26 0.01
CA LEU A 57 -7.67 -1.88 1.38
C LEU A 57 -8.75 -2.79 1.98
N LYS A 58 -9.75 -3.22 1.20
CA LYS A 58 -10.78 -4.15 1.68
C LYS A 58 -10.25 -5.54 2.00
N SER A 59 -9.22 -5.99 1.27
CA SER A 59 -8.56 -7.27 1.53
C SER A 59 -7.49 -7.21 2.63
N ALA A 60 -7.15 -6.01 3.11
CA ALA A 60 -6.13 -5.86 4.13
C ALA A 60 -6.63 -6.40 5.48
N GLU A 61 -5.82 -7.27 6.09
CA GLU A 61 -6.07 -7.78 7.43
C GLU A 61 -5.24 -7.02 8.47
N ASN A 62 -5.87 -6.70 9.60
CA ASN A 62 -5.25 -5.94 10.68
C ASN A 62 -4.81 -6.86 11.82
N PHE A 63 -3.52 -6.79 12.16
CA PHE A 63 -2.93 -7.48 13.30
C PHE A 63 -2.43 -6.46 14.33
N SER A 64 -2.63 -6.76 15.62
CA SER A 64 -2.12 -5.95 16.72
C SER A 64 -1.25 -6.79 17.64
N VAL A 65 -0.06 -6.28 17.95
CA VAL A 65 0.92 -6.93 18.82
C VAL A 65 1.46 -5.94 19.84
N ARG A 66 1.82 -6.44 21.02
CA ARG A 66 2.53 -5.65 22.04
C ARG A 66 4.02 -5.93 21.93
N LEU A 67 4.82 -4.86 21.88
CA LEU A 67 6.27 -4.91 21.91
C LEU A 67 6.78 -4.35 23.23
N THR A 68 7.94 -4.82 23.68
CA THR A 68 8.67 -4.12 24.75
C THR A 68 9.07 -2.73 24.26
N LYS A 69 9.32 -1.80 25.19
CA LYS A 69 9.78 -0.45 24.84
C LYS A 69 11.04 -0.50 23.98
N GLU A 70 12.02 -1.30 24.39
CA GLU A 70 13.29 -1.46 23.68
C GLU A 70 13.09 -1.92 22.23
N THR A 71 12.30 -2.98 22.02
CA THR A 71 12.03 -3.48 20.66
C THR A 71 11.26 -2.48 19.81
N ALA A 72 10.28 -1.77 20.40
CA ALA A 72 9.55 -0.73 19.69
C ALA A 72 10.46 0.44 19.26
N ASP A 73 11.42 0.83 20.11
CA ASP A 73 12.38 1.88 19.79
C ASP A 73 13.36 1.44 18.69
N GLN A 74 13.84 0.19 18.74
CA GLN A 74 14.68 -0.39 17.69
C GLN A 74 13.94 -0.51 16.34
N LEU A 75 12.67 -0.89 16.34
CA LEU A 75 11.85 -0.94 15.13
C LEU A 75 11.73 0.44 14.50
N ARG A 76 11.37 1.46 15.29
CA ARG A 76 11.25 2.84 14.80
C ARG A 76 12.57 3.35 14.25
N GLU A 77 13.67 3.03 14.91
CA GLU A 77 14.99 3.43 14.47
C GLU A 77 15.38 2.80 13.14
N THR A 78 15.15 1.50 13.00
CA THR A 78 15.44 0.75 11.77
C THR A 78 14.59 1.29 10.62
N ALA A 79 13.29 1.49 10.84
CA ALA A 79 12.37 2.07 9.86
C ALA A 79 12.85 3.47 9.41
N ARG A 80 13.22 4.32 10.37
CA ARG A 80 13.76 5.66 10.11
C ARG A 80 15.02 5.63 9.24
N ARG A 81 15.98 4.74 9.51
CA ARG A 81 17.19 4.60 8.70
C ARG A 81 16.91 4.13 7.29
N ALA A 82 15.90 3.28 7.11
CA ALA A 82 15.45 2.80 5.80
C ALA A 82 14.60 3.83 5.05
N GLY A 83 14.22 4.95 5.67
CA GLY A 83 13.30 5.92 5.07
C GLY A 83 11.87 5.39 4.93
N LEU A 84 11.49 4.40 5.76
CA LEU A 84 10.19 3.74 5.70
C LEU A 84 9.35 4.06 6.95
N PRO A 85 8.01 4.06 6.85
CA PRO A 85 7.15 4.07 8.03
C PRO A 85 7.31 2.75 8.82
N PRO A 86 7.11 2.76 10.15
CA PRO A 86 7.20 1.54 10.96
C PRO A 86 6.28 0.40 10.49
N GLY A 87 5.09 0.72 9.96
CA GLY A 87 4.17 -0.26 9.40
C GLY A 87 4.75 -1.03 8.21
N ALA A 88 5.37 -0.33 7.26
CA ALA A 88 6.07 -0.94 6.14
C ALA A 88 7.21 -1.86 6.59
N MET A 89 8.00 -1.41 7.58
CA MET A 89 9.07 -2.23 8.16
C MET A 89 8.53 -3.52 8.82
N ILE A 90 7.41 -3.43 9.56
CA ILE A 90 6.76 -4.61 10.16
C ILE A 90 6.31 -5.59 9.05
N ARG A 91 5.64 -5.09 8.00
CA ARG A 91 5.17 -5.93 6.89
C ARG A 91 6.33 -6.67 6.22
N GLU A 92 7.43 -5.96 5.95
CA GLU A 92 8.61 -6.57 5.34
C GLU A 92 9.29 -7.61 6.24
N ALA A 93 9.37 -7.34 7.55
CA ALA A 93 9.86 -8.31 8.51
C ALA A 93 9.00 -9.59 8.55
N VAL A 94 7.67 -9.46 8.51
CA VAL A 94 6.74 -10.60 8.46
C VAL A 94 6.94 -11.42 7.18
N VAL A 95 6.99 -10.77 6.01
CA VAL A 95 7.23 -11.45 4.72
C VAL A 95 8.56 -12.19 4.74
N SER A 96 9.63 -11.52 5.15
CA SER A 96 10.98 -12.10 5.22
C SER A 96 11.02 -13.33 6.12
N TYR A 97 10.37 -13.27 7.27
CA TYR A 97 10.29 -14.40 8.20
C TYR A 97 9.49 -15.57 7.58
N LEU A 98 8.32 -15.31 7.00
CA LEU A 98 7.48 -16.35 6.40
C LEU A 98 8.15 -17.04 5.21
N VAL A 99 8.85 -16.29 4.36
CA VAL A 99 9.65 -16.84 3.26
C VAL A 99 10.77 -17.71 3.80
N GLY A 100 11.50 -17.24 4.83
CA GLY A 100 12.54 -18.02 5.48
C GLY A 100 12.01 -19.35 6.05
N VAL A 101 10.86 -19.32 6.72
CA VAL A 101 10.19 -20.53 7.25
C VAL A 101 9.73 -21.48 6.14
N ALA A 102 9.27 -20.96 5.01
CA ALA A 102 8.88 -21.79 3.88
C ALA A 102 10.10 -22.52 3.27
N LEU A 103 11.20 -21.80 3.07
CA LEU A 103 12.44 -22.35 2.53
C LEU A 103 13.07 -23.40 3.44
N SER A 104 13.02 -23.19 4.77
CA SER A 104 13.58 -24.15 5.74
C SER A 104 12.83 -25.49 5.80
N LYS A 105 11.64 -25.59 5.22
CA LYS A 105 10.84 -26.84 5.16
C LYS A 105 11.09 -27.65 3.88
N LEU A 106 11.80 -27.08 2.91
CA LEU A 106 12.09 -27.70 1.61
C LEU A 106 13.47 -28.37 1.56
N GLY A 107 14.32 -28.13 2.56
CA GLY A 107 15.60 -28.81 2.78
C GLY A 107 15.53 -29.76 3.96
#